data_AF-A0A3D6B364-F1
#
_entry.id   AF-A0A3D6B364-F1
#
_cell.length_a   1.000
_cell.length_b   1.000
_cell.length_c   1.000
_cell.angle_alpha   90.00
_cell.angle_beta   90.00
_cell.angle_gamma   90.00
#
_symmetry.space_group_name_H-M   'P 1'
#
loop_
_entity.id
_entity.type
_entity.pdbx_description
1 polymer ?
#
loop_
_entity_poly.entity_id
_entity_poly.type
_entity_poly.pdbx_seq_one_letter_code
_entity_poly.pdbx_strand_id
1 'polypeptide(L)' 'MAKYSIITPQFNSFDLMDKYFDSLLNQTLKNFEVIIVDDCSSDESWEKLQA' A
#
# COMPACT_ATOMS: atom_id res chain seq x y z
N MET A 1 -15.39 -11.14 -5.35
CA MET A 1 -15.42 -9.95 -4.47
C MET A 1 -14.45 -10.20 -3.33
N ALA A 2 -13.57 -9.25 -3.04
CA ALA A 2 -12.64 -9.36 -1.92
C ALA A 2 -13.41 -9.44 -0.60
N LYS A 3 -12.96 -10.27 0.34
CA LYS A 3 -13.65 -10.41 1.65
C LYS A 3 -13.28 -9.28 2.61
N TYR A 4 -12.10 -8.70 2.43
CA TYR A 4 -11.57 -7.60 3.24
C TYR A 4 -10.91 -6.56 2.34
N SER A 5 -10.99 -5.30 2.73
CA SER A 5 -10.30 -4.21 2.07
C SER A 5 -9.35 -3.57 3.07
N ILE A 6 -8.06 -3.49 2.72
CA ILE A 6 -7.03 -2.86 3.54
C ILE A 6 -6.77 -1.48 2.94
N ILE A 7 -7.25 -0.44 3.63
CA ILE A 7 -7.07 0.94 3.21
C ILE A 7 -5.85 1.50 3.93
N THR A 8 -4.87 2.02 3.18
CA THR A 8 -3.62 2.52 3.74
C THR A 8 -3.36 3.95 3.25
N PRO A 9 -3.44 4.95 4.14
CA PRO A 9 -3.02 6.30 3.80
C PRO A 9 -1.50 6.35 3.70
N GLN A 10 -1.00 7.13 2.75
CA GLN A 10 0.42 7.27 2.47
C GLN A 10 0.74 8.76 2.24
N PHE A 11 1.76 9.26 2.93
CA PHE A 11 2.30 10.60 2.71
C PHE A 11 3.81 10.56 2.93
N ASN A 12 4.60 10.89 1.91
CA ASN A 12 6.07 10.93 1.94
C ASN A 12 6.73 9.71 2.64
N SER A 13 6.31 8.50 2.28
CA SER A 13 6.62 7.28 3.04
C SER A 13 6.85 6.06 2.16
N PHE A 14 7.19 6.27 0.89
CA PHE A 14 7.49 5.19 -0.05
C PHE A 14 8.58 4.23 0.45
N ASP A 15 9.57 4.73 1.18
CA ASP A 15 10.67 3.90 1.72
C ASP A 15 10.20 2.81 2.71
N LEU A 16 8.96 2.89 3.20
CA LEU A 16 8.34 1.85 4.04
C LEU A 16 7.53 0.84 3.24
N MET A 17 7.26 1.10 1.96
CA MET A 17 6.31 0.34 1.14
C MET A 17 6.81 -1.07 0.83
N ASP A 18 8.11 -1.28 0.65
CA ASP A 18 8.68 -2.63 0.45
C ASP A 18 8.32 -3.56 1.61
N LYS A 19 8.60 -3.13 2.85
CA LYS A 19 8.25 -3.89 4.05
C LYS A 19 6.75 -4.05 4.22
N TYR A 20 5.97 -3.03 3.85
CA TYR A 20 4.51 -3.08 3.88
C TYR A 20 3.96 -4.15 2.92
N PHE A 21 4.41 -4.15 1.66
CA PHE A 21 3.99 -5.13 0.67
C PHE A 21 4.45 -6.54 1.04
N ASP A 22 5.69 -6.72 1.51
CA ASP A 22 6.18 -8.01 2.02
C ASP A 22 5.28 -8.54 3.14
N SER A 23 4.82 -7.67 4.05
CA SER A 23 3.92 -8.08 5.13
C SER A 23 2.57 -8.58 4.62
N LEU A 24 2.03 -7.96 3.56
CA LEU A 24 0.76 -8.33 2.93
C LEU A 24 0.91 -9.63 2.11
N LEU A 25 2.01 -9.75 1.35
CA LEU A 25 2.37 -10.94 0.59
C LEU A 25 2.57 -12.17 1.49
N ASN A 26 2.93 -11.98 2.75
CA ASN A 26 3.11 -13.06 3.73
C ASN A 26 1.86 -13.36 4.58
N GLN A 27 0.74 -12.66 4.40
CA GLN A 27 -0.49 -12.96 5.16
C GLN A 27 -1.03 -14.36 4.87
N THR A 28 -1.53 -15.06 5.88
CA THR A 28 -2.15 -16.39 5.72
C THR A 28 -3.51 -16.32 5.02
N LEU A 29 -4.23 -15.21 5.19
CA LEU A 29 -5.49 -14.92 4.53
C LEU A 29 -5.24 -14.14 3.25
N LYS A 30 -5.67 -14.64 2.08
CA LYS A 30 -5.38 -14.02 0.77
C LYS A 30 -6.53 -13.30 0.09
N ASN A 31 -7.76 -13.47 0.59
CA ASN A 31 -8.94 -12.89 -0.04
C ASN A 31 -9.16 -11.44 0.43
N PHE A 32 -8.24 -10.56 0.05
CA PHE A 32 -8.33 -9.13 0.33
C PHE A 32 -7.91 -8.30 -0.88
N GLU A 33 -8.35 -7.04 -0.90
CA GLU A 33 -7.82 -6.00 -1.77
C GLU A 33 -7.06 -4.96 -0.94
N VAL A 34 -6.15 -4.24 -1.58
CA VAL A 34 -5.36 -3.18 -0.95
C VAL A 34 -5.63 -1.89 -1.71
N ILE A 35 -5.99 -0.84 -0.97
CA ILE A 35 -6.26 0.48 -1.50
C ILE A 35 -5.29 1.44 -0.81
N ILE A 36 -4.30 1.90 -1.56
CA ILE A 36 -3.37 2.91 -1.07
C ILE A 36 -3.91 4.28 -1.49
N VAL A 37 -4.04 5.17 -0.51
CA VAL A 37 -4.51 6.54 -0.71
C VAL A 37 -3.33 7.47 -0.44
N ASP A 38 -2.76 8.01 -1.51
CA ASP A 38 -1.75 9.07 -1.39
C ASP A 38 -2.42 10.38 -0.92
N ASP A 39 -1.94 10.94 0.18
CA ASP A 39 -2.44 12.19 0.78
C ASP A 39 -1.69 13.40 0.24
N CYS A 40 -1.59 13.47 -1.09
CA CYS A 40 -0.86 14.51 -1.81
C CYS A 40 0.60 14.61 -1.37
N SER A 41 1.34 13.50 -1.45
CA SER A 41 2.77 13.48 -1.15
C SER A 41 3.51 14.59 -1.91
N SER A 42 4.46 15.23 -1.22
CA SER A 42 5.30 16.29 -1.79
C SER A 42 6.64 15.76 -2.32
N ASP A 43 6.87 14.47 -2.19
CA ASP A 43 8.02 13.74 -2.75
C ASP A 43 7.56 12.80 -3.88
N GLU A 44 8.48 11.96 -4.36
CA GLU A 44 8.21 11.02 -5.46
C GLU A 44 7.38 9.79 -5.03
N SER A 45 6.76 9.79 -3.84
CA SER A 45 6.06 8.60 -3.33
C SER A 45 4.93 8.16 -4.26
N TRP A 46 4.18 9.12 -4.82
CA TRP A 46 3.08 8.83 -5.74
C TRP A 46 3.56 8.17 -7.03
N GLU A 47 4.59 8.73 -7.67
CA GLU A 47 5.17 8.18 -8.89
C GLU A 47 5.73 6.78 -8.66
N LYS A 48 6.41 6.58 -7.52
CA LYS A 48 7.00 5.29 -7.17
C LYS A 48 5.94 4.21 -6.86
N LEU A 49 4.75 4.58 -6.36
CA LEU A 49 3.63 3.66 -6.13
C LEU A 49 2.97 3.15 -7.43
N GLN A 50 3.15 3.86 -8.55
CA GLN A 50 2.55 3.50 -9.84
C GLN A 50 3.43 2.60 -10.72
N ALA A 51 4.69 2.40 -10.35
CA ALA A 51 5.67 1.62 -11.11
C ALA A 51 5.46 0.10 -10.95
#